data_AF-A0A944X660-F1
#
_entry.id   AF-A0A944X660-F1
#
_cell.length_a   1.000
_cell.length_b   1.000
_cell.length_c   1.000
_cell.angle_alpha   90.00
_cell.angle_beta   90.00
_cell.angle_gamma   90.00
#
_symmetry.space_group_name_H-M   'P 1'
#
loop_
_entity.id
_entity.type
_entity.pdbx_description
1 polymer ?
#
loop_
_entity_poly.entity_id
_entity_poly.type
_entity_poly.pdbx_seq_one_letter_code
_entity_poly.pdbx_strand_id
1 'polypeptide(L)' 'MLDPNFMTDTGGKISLDQEKRGKIQRRMTKLNVLIVETKKRLPANSTKPPVLLDLLKYEDKYDLLLKELNKFKTSE' A
#
# COMPACT_ATOMS: atom_id res chain seq x y z
N MET A 1 -15.72 -14.32 -44.53
CA MET A 1 -14.52 -13.61 -44.06
C MET A 1 -14.88 -12.97 -42.73
N LEU A 2 -14.19 -13.33 -41.65
CA LEU A 2 -14.34 -12.72 -40.32
C LEU A 2 -13.07 -11.93 -40.06
N ASP A 3 -13.21 -10.65 -39.74
CA ASP A 3 -12.11 -9.71 -39.52
C ASP A 3 -11.16 -10.19 -38.40
N PRO A 4 -9.82 -10.21 -38.61
CA PRO A 4 -8.87 -10.76 -37.64
C PRO A 4 -8.47 -9.79 -36.52
N ASN A 5 -9.20 -8.69 -36.30
CA ASN A 5 -8.71 -7.58 -35.46
C ASN A 5 -9.32 -7.50 -34.05
N PHE A 6 -9.79 -8.62 -33.48
CA PHE A 6 -10.39 -8.66 -32.13
C PHE A 6 -9.55 -9.43 -31.11
N MET A 7 -8.22 -9.41 -31.22
CA MET A 7 -7.34 -10.02 -30.23
C MET A 7 -6.35 -9.03 -29.62
N THR A 8 -6.67 -8.71 -28.36
CA THR A 8 -5.75 -8.57 -27.21
C THR A 8 -4.88 -7.32 -27.09
N ASP A 9 -5.38 -6.32 -26.35
CA ASP A 9 -4.53 -5.39 -25.57
C ASP A 9 -4.82 -5.44 -24.04
N THR A 10 -5.83 -6.21 -23.62
CA THR A 10 -6.24 -6.29 -22.21
C THR A 10 -5.31 -7.14 -21.32
N GLY A 11 -4.49 -8.04 -21.88
CA GLY A 11 -3.64 -8.96 -21.10
C GLY A 11 -2.42 -8.34 -20.40
N GLY A 12 -1.83 -7.28 -20.99
CA GLY A 12 -0.63 -6.64 -20.44
C GLY A 12 -0.92 -5.75 -19.22
N LYS A 13 -2.08 -5.08 -19.22
CA LYS A 13 -2.51 -4.15 -18.17
C LYS A 13 -2.82 -4.86 -16.84
N ILE A 14 -3.50 -6.00 -16.93
CA ILE A 14 -3.92 -6.81 -15.76
C ILE A 14 -2.70 -7.32 -14.98
N SER A 15 -1.66 -7.76 -15.68
CA SER A 15 -0.43 -8.28 -15.07
C SER A 15 0.36 -7.19 -14.33
N LEU A 16 0.42 -5.99 -14.90
CA LEU A 16 1.12 -4.85 -14.31
C LEU A 16 0.43 -4.34 -13.04
N ASP A 17 -0.91 -4.28 -13.04
CA ASP A 17 -1.68 -3.81 -11.90
C ASP A 17 -1.63 -4.81 -10.73
N GLN A 18 -1.64 -6.12 -11.00
CA GLN A 18 -1.41 -7.14 -9.98
C GLN A 18 -0.02 -7.03 -9.35
N GLU A 19 1.03 -6.83 -10.15
CA GLU A 19 2.39 -6.68 -9.65
C GLU A 19 2.55 -5.42 -8.78
N LYS A 20 1.97 -4.29 -9.21
CA LYS A 20 1.95 -3.03 -8.45
C LYS A 20 1.20 -3.21 -7.12
N ARG A 21 0.03 -3.82 -7.13
CA ARG A 21 -0.73 -4.15 -5.90
C ARG A 21 0.09 -5.01 -4.95
N GLY A 22 0.77 -6.04 -5.47
CA GLY A 22 1.65 -6.89 -4.67
C GLY A 22 2.82 -6.12 -4.04
N LYS A 23 3.42 -5.16 -4.75
CA LYS A 23 4.47 -4.28 -4.22
C LYS A 23 3.94 -3.37 -3.10
N ILE A 24 2.76 -2.78 -3.28
CA ILE A 24 2.09 -1.93 -2.28
C ILE A 24 1.79 -2.73 -1.02
N GLN A 25 1.20 -3.92 -1.14
CA GLN A 25 0.90 -4.80 -0.01
C GLN A 25 2.17 -5.17 0.79
N ARG A 26 3.25 -5.56 0.11
CA ARG A 26 4.54 -5.85 0.78
C ARG A 26 5.08 -4.66 1.56
N ARG A 27 4.94 -3.43 1.03
CA ARG A 27 5.35 -2.20 1.72
C ARG A 27 4.46 -1.92 2.94
N MET A 28 3.15 -2.12 2.81
CA MET A 28 2.21 -1.98 3.93
C MET A 28 2.48 -2.96 5.06
N THR A 29 2.82 -4.23 4.76
CA THR A 29 3.21 -5.21 5.78
C THR A 29 4.45 -4.76 6.56
N LYS A 30 5.48 -4.25 5.87
CA LYS A 30 6.69 -3.72 6.51
C LYS A 30 6.39 -2.52 7.40
N LEU A 31 5.56 -1.58 6.93
CA LEU A 31 5.13 -0.44 7.73
C LEU A 31 4.35 -0.87 8.97
N ASN A 32 3.48 -1.87 8.85
CA ASN A 32 2.72 -2.36 10.00
C ASN A 32 3.63 -2.93 11.09
N VAL A 33 4.68 -3.68 10.71
CA VAL A 33 5.70 -4.15 11.67
C VAL A 33 6.36 -2.96 12.38
N LEU A 34 6.80 -1.94 11.62
CA LEU A 34 7.42 -0.73 12.19
C LEU A 34 6.48 0.03 13.13
N ILE A 35 5.20 0.14 12.78
CA ILE A 35 4.15 0.76 13.61
C ILE A 35 4.01 0.00 14.93
N VAL A 36 3.88 -1.32 14.88
CA VAL A 36 3.73 -2.16 16.08
C VAL A 36 4.97 -2.09 16.96
N GLU A 37 6.17 -2.18 16.38
CA GLU A 37 7.41 -2.05 17.14
C GLU A 37 7.56 -0.66 17.77
N THR A 38 7.21 0.39 17.04
CA THR A 38 7.26 1.78 17.53
C THR A 38 6.25 1.99 18.65
N LYS A 39 5.03 1.46 18.52
CA LYS A 39 4.00 1.46 19.58
C LYS A 39 4.46 0.73 20.83
N LYS A 40 5.17 -0.40 20.71
CA LYS A 40 5.75 -1.12 21.87
C LYS A 40 6.84 -0.32 22.60
N ARG A 41 7.53 0.58 21.89
CA ARG A 41 8.57 1.44 22.46
C ARG A 41 8.02 2.74 23.06
N LEU A 42 6.76 3.09 22.77
CA LEU A 42 6.08 4.22 23.39
C LEU A 42 5.74 3.87 24.85
N PRO A 43 6.24 4.63 25.83
CA PRO A 43 5.83 4.45 27.22
C PRO A 43 4.35 4.79 27.40
N ALA A 44 3.63 4.02 28.22
CA ALA A 44 2.18 4.17 28.48
C ALA A 44 1.76 5.59 28.93
N ASN A 45 2.69 6.37 29.47
CA ASN A 45 2.45 7.70 30.04
C ASN A 45 3.35 8.81 29.46
N SER A 46 4.06 8.61 28.34
CA SER A 46 4.92 9.69 27.83
C SER A 46 4.94 9.83 26.31
N THR A 47 4.55 11.05 25.95
CA THR A 47 4.93 11.84 24.78
C THR A 47 6.44 11.89 24.63
N LYS A 48 7.08 10.83 24.10
CA LYS A 48 8.41 10.97 23.48
C LYS A 48 8.20 11.57 22.08
N PRO A 49 8.42 12.88 21.86
CA PRO A 49 8.07 13.50 20.59
C PRO A 49 8.74 12.83 19.39
N PRO A 50 10.02 12.40 19.43
CA PRO A 50 10.66 11.71 18.30
C PRO A 50 9.97 10.40 17.92
N VAL A 51 9.65 9.55 18.89
CA VAL A 51 9.03 8.23 18.65
C VAL A 51 7.60 8.38 18.16
N LEU A 52 6.87 9.36 18.71
CA LEU A 52 5.52 9.70 18.26
C LEU A 52 5.52 10.27 16.84
N LEU A 53 6.47 11.15 16.50
CA LEU A 53 6.62 11.69 15.15
C LEU A 53 6.95 10.60 14.14
N ASP A 54 7.80 9.65 14.50
CA ASP A 54 8.11 8.51 13.64
C ASP A 54 6.89 7.60 13.46
N LEU A 55 6.13 7.36 14.54
CA LEU A 55 4.87 6.62 14.47
C LEU A 55 3.88 7.27 13.50
N LEU A 56 3.63 8.57 13.66
CA LEU A 56 2.72 9.34 12.80
C LEU A 56 3.17 9.28 11.33
N LYS A 57 4.47 9.41 11.06
CA LYS A 57 5.02 9.27 9.70
C LYS A 57 4.76 7.87 9.11
N TYR A 58 4.81 6.81 9.91
CA TYR A 58 4.53 5.46 9.44
C TYR A 58 3.03 5.26 9.17
N GLU A 59 2.17 5.81 10.02
CA GLU A 59 0.71 5.77 9.86
C GLU A 59 0.26 6.56 8.62
N ASP A 60 0.77 7.79 8.42
CA ASP A 60 0.50 8.59 7.22
C ASP A 60 0.92 7.86 5.93
N LYS A 61 2.11 7.23 5.93
CA LYS A 61 2.59 6.45 4.78
C LYS A 61 1.74 5.22 4.52
N TYR A 62 1.25 4.56 5.56
CA TYR A 62 0.35 3.41 5.43
C TYR A 62 -0.97 3.85 4.78
N ASP A 63 -1.54 4.97 5.21
CA ASP A 63 -2.78 5.51 4.67
C ASP A 63 -2.64 5.93 3.19
N LEU A 64 -1.51 6.52 2.81
CA LEU A 64 -1.23 6.84 1.41
C LEU A 64 -1.18 5.58 0.53
N LEU A 65 -0.50 4.53 0.99
CA LEU A 65 -0.43 3.26 0.28
C LEU A 65 -1.79 2.56 0.22
N LEU A 66 -2.60 2.65 1.28
CA LEU A 66 -3.96 2.11 1.29
C LEU A 66 -4.85 2.85 0.28
N LYS A 67 -4.77 4.18 0.22
CA LYS A 67 -5.47 4.99 -0.80
C LYS A 67 -5.02 4.60 -2.20
N GLU A 68 -3.72 4.41 -2.42
CA GLU A 68 -3.19 3.94 -3.70
C GLU A 68 -3.73 2.56 -4.06
N LEU A 69 -3.76 1.62 -3.11
CA LEU A 69 -4.30 0.28 -3.32
C LEU A 69 -5.80 0.29 -3.67
N ASN A 70 -6.57 1.17 -3.03
CA ASN A 70 -8.01 1.30 -3.26
C ASN A 70 -8.34 1.86 -4.64
N LYS A 71 -7.47 2.67 -5.25
CA LYS A 71 -7.64 3.12 -6.65
C LYS A 71 -7.69 1.97 -7.65
N PHE A 72 -7.06 0.83 -7.32
CA PHE A 72 -7.13 -0.38 -8.15
C PHE A 72 -8.38 -1.23 -7.87
N LYS A 73 -9.20 -0.90 -6.86
CA LYS A 73 -10.46 -1.59 -6.55
C LYS A 73 -11.68 -0.87 -7.09
N THR A 74 -11.66 0.46 -7.18
CA THR A 74 -12.78 1.29 -7.63
C THR A 74 -12.75 1.65 -9.12
N SER A 75 -11.95 0.95 -9.92
CA SER A 75 -12.02 1.01 -11.39
C SER A 75 -12.95 -0.10 -11.90
N GLU A 76 -14.20 -0.07 -11.45
CA GLU A 76 -15.35 -0.77 -12.04
C GLU A 76 -16.36 0.28 -12.52
#